data_AF-A0A1M6YTB3-F1
#
_entry.id   AF-A0A1M6YTB3-F1
#
_cell.length_a   1.000
_cell.length_b   1.000
_cell.length_c   1.000
_cell.angle_alpha   90.00
_cell.angle_beta   90.00
_cell.angle_gamma   90.00
#
_symmetry.space_group_name_H-M   'P 1'
#
loop_
_entity.id
_entity.type
_entity.pdbx_description
1 polymer ?
#
loop_
_entity_poly.entity_id
_entity_poly.type
_entity_poly.pdbx_seq_one_letter_code
_entity_poly.pdbx_strand_id
1 'polypeptide(L)' 'MKKFNTSQKVVLTMGILGGIIGVYGRFTGWEYADYFPFFYTGMTMVWIVFLPSSKTCCGLFKRKSAQES' A
#
# COMPACT_ATOMS: atom_id res chain seq x y z
N MET A 1 1.84 -8.12 16.13
CA MET A 1 1.12 -7.24 15.16
C MET A 1 1.97 -6.03 14.86
N LYS A 2 2.32 -5.80 13.59
CA LYS A 2 3.17 -4.68 13.18
C LYS A 2 2.44 -3.37 13.44
N LYS A 3 3.02 -2.48 14.25
CA LYS A 3 2.37 -1.21 14.62
C LYS A 3 2.46 -0.25 13.42
N PHE A 4 1.32 0.07 12.81
CA PHE A 4 1.28 1.03 11.70
C PHE A 4 1.57 2.45 12.19
N ASN A 5 2.51 3.12 11.55
CA ASN A 5 2.79 4.54 11.77
C ASN A 5 1.65 5.41 11.22
N THR A 6 1.56 6.67 11.67
CA THR A 6 0.50 7.61 11.23
C THR A 6 0.42 7.72 9.70
N SER A 7 1.55 7.83 9.01
CA SER A 7 1.60 7.88 7.54
C SER A 7 1.06 6.60 6.89
N GLN A 8 1.37 5.42 7.44
CA GLN A 8 0.84 4.15 6.93
C GLN A 8 -0.68 4.05 7.14
N LYS A 9 -1.19 4.56 8.27
CA LYS A 9 -2.65 4.63 8.49
C LYS A 9 -3.32 5.54 7.48
N VAL A 10 -2.75 6.71 7.20
CA VAL A 10 -3.30 7.66 6.20
C VAL A 10 -3.33 7.03 4.81
N VAL A 11 -2.23 6.41 4.38
CA VAL A 11 -2.15 5.73 3.07
C VAL A 11 -3.15 4.56 2.99
N LEU A 12 -3.32 3.81 4.09
CA LEU A 12 -4.30 2.73 4.15
C LEU A 12 -5.73 3.25 4.01
N THR A 13 -6.09 4.32 4.73
CA THR A 13 -7.41 4.93 4.65
C THR A 13 -7.69 5.47 3.25
N MET A 14 -6.73 6.15 2.63
CA MET A 14 -6.87 6.66 1.24
C MET A 14 -7.01 5.50 0.24
N GLY A 15 -6.23 4.44 0.43
CA GLY A 15 -6.32 3.23 -0.41
C GLY A 15 -7.70 2.56 -0.33
N ILE A 16 -8.26 2.43 0.87
CA ILE A 16 -9.61 1.89 1.08
C ILE A 16 -10.66 2.78 0.42
N LEU A 17 -10.57 4.11 0.60
CA LEU A 17 -11.50 5.05 -0.03
C LEU A 17 -11.46 4.96 -1.56
N GLY A 18 -10.26 4.93 -2.17
CA GLY A 18 -10.09 4.75 -3.61
C GLY A 18 -10.67 3.42 -4.12
N GLY A 19 -10.46 2.34 -3.37
CA GLY A 19 -11.05 1.03 -3.65
C GLY A 19 -12.58 1.07 -3.62
N ILE A 20 -13.17 1.70 -2.60
CA ILE A 20 -14.64 1.86 -2.48
C ILE A 20 -15.19 2.69 -3.65
N ILE A 21 -14.53 3.79 -4.04
CA ILE A 21 -14.94 4.62 -5.17
C ILE A 21 -14.90 3.82 -6.48
N GLY A 22 -13.83 3.06 -6.71
CA GLY A 22 -13.69 2.21 -7.89
C GLY A 22 -14.76 1.12 -7.97
N VAL A 23 -15.07 0.47 -6.84
CA VAL A 23 -16.15 -0.52 -6.76
C VAL A 23 -17.51 0.14 -6.97
N TYR A 24 -17.75 1.30 -6.37
CA TYR A 24 -18.98 2.06 -6.55
C TYR A 24 -19.19 2.44 -8.02
N GLY A 25 -18.16 3.00 -8.68
CA GLY A 25 -18.20 3.33 -10.10
C GLY A 25 -18.54 2.13 -10.99
N ARG A 26 -18.00 0.95 -10.68
CA ARG A 26 -18.34 -0.30 -11.38
C ARG A 26 -19.83 -0.64 -11.32
N PHE A 27 -20.48 -0.38 -10.18
CA PHE A 27 -21.91 -0.68 -9.96
C PHE A 27 -22.85 0.41 -10.44
N THR A 28 -22.40 1.66 -10.53
CA THR A 28 -23.20 2.79 -11.03
C THR A 28 -23.11 2.99 -12.54
N GLY A 29 -22.32 2.15 -13.24
CA GLY A 29 -22.21 2.17 -14.69
C GLY A 29 -21.18 3.16 -15.24
N TRP A 30 -20.21 3.57 -14.42
CA TRP A 30 -19.07 4.36 -14.92
C TRP A 30 -18.30 3.58 -15.98
N GLU A 31 -17.68 4.30 -16.92
CA GLU A 31 -16.81 3.67 -17.88
C GLU A 31 -15.59 3.07 -17.19
N TYR A 32 -15.06 1.99 -17.76
CA TYR A 32 -13.86 1.32 -17.23
C TYR A 32 -12.71 2.30 -16.99
N ALA A 33 -12.49 3.22 -17.93
CA ALA A 33 -11.43 4.21 -17.85
C ALA A 33 -11.56 5.16 -16.65
N ASP A 34 -12.78 5.36 -16.13
CA ASP A 34 -13.04 6.29 -15.02
C ASP A 34 -12.90 5.61 -13.65
N TYR A 35 -13.48 4.42 -13.47
CA TYR A 35 -13.46 3.75 -12.17
C TYR A 35 -12.20 2.91 -11.95
N PHE A 36 -11.57 2.40 -13.01
CA PHE A 36 -10.41 1.51 -12.90
C PHE A 36 -9.18 2.18 -12.27
N PRO A 37 -8.83 3.44 -12.60
CA PRO A 37 -7.71 4.13 -11.96
C PRO A 37 -7.89 4.27 -10.45
N PHE A 38 -9.10 4.61 -9.97
CA PHE A 38 -9.38 4.68 -8.53
C PHE A 38 -9.24 3.33 -7.85
N PHE A 39 -9.78 2.27 -8.47
CA PHE A 39 -9.65 0.91 -7.94
C PHE A 39 -8.18 0.47 -7.88
N TYR A 40 -7.44 0.63 -8.97
CA TYR A 40 -6.05 0.20 -9.09
C TYR A 40 -5.13 0.97 -8.12
N THR A 41 -5.25 2.29 -8.10
CA THR A 41 -4.47 3.15 -7.18
C THR A 41 -4.84 2.87 -5.72
N GLY A 42 -6.13 2.67 -5.42
CA GLY A 42 -6.59 2.31 -4.09
C GLY A 42 -5.99 0.98 -3.59
N MET A 43 -6.09 -0.06 -4.42
CA MET A 43 -5.55 -1.38 -4.11
C MET A 43 -4.03 -1.39 -3.96
N THR A 44 -3.31 -0.66 -4.82
CA THR A 44 -1.84 -0.53 -4.70
C THR A 44 -1.43 0.22 -3.44
N MET A 45 -2.14 1.28 -3.05
CA MET A 45 -1.90 1.99 -1.77
C MET A 45 -2.12 1.07 -0.56
N VAL A 46 -3.20 0.28 -0.56
CA VAL A 46 -3.45 -0.71 0.51
C VAL A 46 -2.29 -1.71 0.58
N TRP A 47 -1.84 -2.23 -0.56
CA TRP A 47 -0.73 -3.18 -0.63
C TRP A 47 0.59 -2.60 -0.08
N ILE A 48 0.92 -1.36 -0.45
CA ILE A 48 2.16 -0.69 -0.05
C ILE A 48 2.28 -0.55 1.47
N VAL A 49 1.17 -0.41 2.18
CA VAL A 49 1.17 -0.29 3.65
C VAL A 49 1.70 -1.56 4.34
N PHE A 50 1.50 -2.74 3.72
CA PHE A 50 1.98 -4.01 4.26
C PHE A 50 3.45 -4.29 3.94
N LEU A 51 4.04 -3.57 2.98
CA LEU A 51 5.46 -3.70 2.69
C LEU A 51 6.28 -3.38 3.95
N PRO A 52 7.34 -4.15 4.24
CA PRO A 52 8.28 -3.77 5.28
C PRO A 52 8.89 -2.41 4.93
N SER A 53 8.47 -1.38 5.65
CA SER A 53 9.18 -0.12 5.71
C SER A 53 10.54 -0.39 6.34
N SER A 54 11.52 -0.67 5.50
CA SER A 54 12.92 -0.75 5.89
C SER A 54 13.39 0.66 6.25
N LYS A 55 13.02 1.11 7.46
CA LYS A 55 13.78 2.16 8.15
C LYS A 55 15.14 1.57 8.53
N THR A 56 15.99 1.36 7.54
CA THR A 56 17.43 1.14 7.72
C THR A 56 18.19 1.68 6.51
N CYS A 57 17.75 2.80 5.95
CA CYS A 57 18.64 3.64 5.15
C CYS A 57 19.54 4.45 6.10
N CYS A 58 20.46 3.73 6.75
CA CYS A 58 21.69 4.19 7.43
C CYS A 58 22.60 2.99 7.81
N GLY A 59 22.51 1.86 7.08
CA GLY A 59 23.25 0.64 7.43
C GLY A 59 23.57 -0.30 6.25
N LEU A 60 23.46 0.16 5.01
CA LEU A 60 23.75 -0.64 3.80
C LEU A 60 25.21 -1.15 3.70
N PHE A 61 26.09 -0.78 4.64
CA PHE A 61 27.47 -1.25 4.73
C PHE A 61 27.79 -2.20 5.90
N LYS A 62 26.79 -2.75 6.61
CA LYS A 62 27.02 -3.83 7.60
C LYS A 62 26.29 -5.11 7.22
N ARG A 63 26.72 -5.72 6.11
CA ARG A 63 26.48 -7.13 5.83
C ARG A 63 27.42 -7.94 6.75
N LYS A 64 27.04 -8.14 8.02
CA LYS A 64 27.72 -9.15 8.85
C LYS A 64 27.19 -10.52 8.43
N SER A 65 28.06 -11.24 7.73
CA SER A 65 28.31 -12.69 7.75
C SER A 65 27.10 -13.62 7.87
N ALA A 66 26.96 -14.47 6.85
CA ALA A 66 26.20 -15.73 6.93
C ALA A 66 26.49 -16.43 8.26
N GLN A 67 25.44 -16.72 9.02
CA GLN A 67 25.56 -17.60 10.17
C GLN A 67 25.17 -18.99 9.69
N GLU A 68 26.19 -19.79 9.39
CA GLU A 68 26.10 -21.25 9.39
C GLU A 68 25.78 -21.72 10.82
N SER A 69 24.75 -22.56 10.97
CA SER A 69 24.66 -23.76 11.83
C SER A 69 23.26 -24.34 11.71
#